data_AF-A0A7T8GSX6-F1
#
_entry.id   AF-A0A7T8GSX6-F1
#
_cell.length_a   1.000
_cell.length_b   1.000
_cell.length_c   1.000
_cell.angle_alpha   90.00
_cell.angle_beta   90.00
_cell.angle_gamma   90.00
#
_symmetry.space_group_name_H-M   'P 1'
#
loop_
_entity.id
_entity.type
_entity.pdbx_description
1 polymer ?
#
loop_
_entity_poly.entity_id
_entity_poly.type
_entity_poly.pdbx_seq_one_letter_code
_entity_poly.pdbx_strand_id
1 'polypeptide(L)'
;RSAQYLQRELPVRLAHLITGIRNLPFIVGCNPMILSIHEQYIRSFHILNDFPPIKTSEDEEKYSQLLRRLLEEHKGVVSQLAEGFKECSKYIKEEEIIQ
;
A
#
# COMPACT_ATOMS: atom_id res chain seq x y z
N ARG A 1 -11.27 -17.20 -12.59
CA ARG A 1 -9.98 -17.85 -12.19
C ARG A 1 -8.92 -16.79 -11.85
N SER A 2 -8.79 -15.71 -12.63
CA SER A 2 -7.87 -14.60 -12.35
C SER A 2 -8.21 -13.83 -11.07
N ALA A 3 -9.50 -13.56 -10.80
CA ALA A 3 -9.92 -12.83 -9.60
C ALA A 3 -9.58 -13.55 -8.29
N GLN A 4 -9.75 -14.87 -8.23
CA GLN A 4 -9.36 -15.70 -7.07
C GLN A 4 -7.84 -15.68 -6.82
N TYR A 5 -7.05 -15.67 -7.89
CA TYR A 5 -5.60 -15.52 -7.78
C TYR A 5 -5.23 -14.16 -7.18
N LEU A 6 -5.83 -13.08 -7.68
CA LEU A 6 -5.62 -11.74 -7.14
C LEU A 6 -6.08 -11.61 -5.68
N GLN A 7 -7.22 -12.21 -5.33
CA GLN A 7 -7.74 -12.25 -3.95
C GLN A 7 -6.73 -12.86 -2.97
N ARG A 8 -6.00 -13.89 -3.40
CA ARG A 8 -4.96 -14.53 -2.59
C ARG A 8 -3.66 -13.73 -2.55
N GLU A 9 -3.21 -13.20 -3.69
CA GLU A 9 -1.87 -12.62 -3.83
C GLU A 9 -1.78 -11.16 -3.40
N LEU A 10 -2.83 -10.36 -3.61
CA LEU A 10 -2.79 -8.93 -3.31
C LEU A 10 -2.59 -8.63 -1.82
N PRO A 11 -3.32 -9.25 -0.87
CA PRO A 11 -3.08 -9.03 0.56
C PRO A 11 -1.63 -9.32 0.96
N VAL A 12 -1.03 -10.40 0.44
CA VAL A 12 0.37 -10.77 0.72
C VAL A 12 1.33 -9.68 0.22
N ARG A 13 1.11 -9.16 -0.99
CA ARG A 13 1.93 -8.08 -1.56
C ARG A 13 1.79 -6.78 -0.76
N LEU A 14 0.58 -6.41 -0.37
CA LEU A 14 0.36 -5.24 0.49
C LEU A 14 1.03 -5.41 1.85
N ALA A 15 0.99 -6.59 2.46
CA ALA A 15 1.64 -6.84 3.75
C ALA A 15 3.17 -6.64 3.68
N HIS A 16 3.82 -7.10 2.60
CA HIS A 16 5.24 -6.83 2.39
C HIS A 16 5.52 -5.33 2.21
N LEU A 17 4.67 -4.61 1.48
CA LEU A 17 4.82 -3.16 1.30
C LEU A 17 4.67 -2.40 2.63
N ILE A 18 3.65 -2.74 3.43
CA ILE A 18 3.44 -2.18 4.78
C ILE A 18 4.67 -2.43 5.66
N THR A 19 5.26 -3.62 5.56
CA THR A 19 6.49 -3.97 6.29
C THR A 19 7.67 -3.13 5.80
N GLY A 20 7.82 -2.94 4.49
CA GLY A 20 8.83 -2.07 3.90
C GLY A 20 8.75 -0.63 4.42
N ILE A 21 7.53 -0.07 4.50
CA ILE A 21 7.31 1.28 5.06
C ILE A 21 7.68 1.33 6.55
N ARG A 22 7.36 0.29 7.34
CA ARG A 22 7.74 0.20 8.76
C ARG A 22 9.25 0.09 8.99
N ASN A 23 9.99 -0.42 8.01
CA ASN A 23 11.44 -0.56 8.06
C ASN A 23 12.18 0.72 7.63
N LEU A 24 11.47 1.76 7.18
CA LEU A 24 12.11 3.04 6.86
C LEU A 24 12.74 3.65 8.11
N PRO A 25 13.82 4.45 7.97
CA PRO A 25 14.41 5.18 9.08
C PRO A 25 13.36 5.99 9.83
N PHE A 26 13.44 6.05 11.17
CA PHE A 26 12.41 6.66 12.02
C PHE A 26 12.04 8.08 11.57
N ILE A 27 13.03 8.89 11.19
CA ILE A 27 12.81 10.27 10.72
C ILE A 27 11.95 10.34 9.45
N VAL A 28 12.04 9.34 8.57
CA VAL A 28 11.21 9.21 7.38
C VAL A 28 9.84 8.66 7.73
N GLY A 29 9.81 7.63 8.59
CA GLY A 29 8.58 7.01 9.07
C GLY A 29 7.68 7.98 9.83
N CYS A 30 8.22 9.01 10.48
CA CYS A 30 7.46 10.05 11.15
C CYS A 30 6.96 11.19 10.24
N ASN A 31 7.34 11.22 8.95
CA ASN A 31 6.82 12.22 8.03
C ASN A 31 5.28 12.04 7.90
N PRO A 32 4.46 13.09 8.10
CA PRO A 32 3.00 12.97 8.08
C PRO A 32 2.43 12.40 6.78
N MET A 33 3.08 12.69 5.64
CA MET A 33 2.69 12.17 4.33
C MET A 33 2.96 10.66 4.22
N ILE A 34 4.13 10.22 4.69
CA ILE A 34 4.51 8.79 4.72
C ILE A 34 3.60 8.01 5.66
N LEU A 35 3.27 8.57 6.84
CA LEU A 35 2.31 7.98 7.78
C LEU A 35 0.91 7.84 7.16
N SER A 36 0.42 8.87 6.48
CA SER A 36 -0.87 8.81 5.80
C SER A 36 -0.92 7.71 4.72
N ILE A 37 0.15 7.57 3.94
CA ILE A 37 0.29 6.48 2.96
C ILE A 37 0.31 5.11 3.65
N HIS A 38 1.02 4.99 4.76
CA HIS A 38 1.08 3.74 5.55
C HIS A 38 -0.31 3.30 6.02
N GLU A 39 -1.09 4.23 6.58
CA GLU A 39 -2.45 3.98 7.02
C GLU A 39 -3.39 3.60 5.86
N GLN A 40 -3.25 4.25 4.69
CA GLN A 40 -4.02 3.91 3.49
C GLN A 40 -3.74 2.47 3.03
N TYR A 41 -2.48 2.03 3.05
CA TYR A 41 -2.13 0.65 2.70
C TYR A 41 -2.64 -0.36 3.73
N ILE A 42 -2.59 -0.06 5.03
CA ILE A 42 -3.17 -0.92 6.08
C ILE A 42 -4.68 -1.06 5.87
N ARG A 43 -5.39 0.04 5.64
CA ARG A 43 -6.82 0.02 5.36
C ARG A 43 -7.14 -0.84 4.14
N SER A 44 -6.38 -0.70 3.07
CA SER A 44 -6.55 -1.47 1.83
C SER A 44 -6.28 -2.95 2.03
N PHE A 45 -5.27 -3.30 2.83
CA PHE A 45 -5.01 -4.68 3.22
C PHE A 45 -6.21 -5.30 3.92
N HIS A 46 -6.79 -4.62 4.92
CA HIS A 46 -7.99 -5.11 5.61
C HIS A 46 -9.18 -5.28 4.66
N ILE A 47 -9.46 -4.28 3.83
CA ILE A 47 -10.53 -4.33 2.83
C ILE A 47 -10.39 -5.54 1.90
N LEU A 48 -9.17 -5.84 1.44
CA LEU A 48 -8.91 -6.98 0.56
C LEU A 48 -9.00 -8.32 1.29
N ASN A 49 -8.52 -8.38 2.53
CA ASN A 49 -8.53 -9.58 3.35
C ASN A 49 -9.94 -9.96 3.83
N ASP A 50 -10.79 -8.97 4.09
CA ASP A 50 -12.15 -9.16 4.59
C ASP A 50 -13.16 -9.46 3.46
N PHE A 51 -12.76 -9.30 2.19
CA PHE A 51 -13.62 -9.61 1.05
C PHE A 51 -13.89 -11.12 0.97
N PRO A 52 -15.17 -11.56 0.86
CA PRO A 52 -15.53 -12.96 0.91
C PRO A 52 -14.97 -13.76 -0.29
N PRO A 53 -14.75 -15.08 -0.15
CA PRO A 53 -14.20 -15.91 -1.24
C PRO A 53 -15.02 -15.80 -2.54
N ILE A 54 -14.37 -15.46 -3.64
CA ILE A 54 -15.00 -15.26 -4.96
C ILE A 54 -15.40 -16.62 -5.55
N LYS A 55 -16.70 -16.85 -5.76
CA LYS A 55 -17.23 -18.11 -6.32
C LYS A 55 -18.06 -17.91 -7.59
N THR A 56 -18.70 -16.75 -7.72
CA THR A 56 -19.62 -16.44 -8.83
C THR A 56 -19.09 -15.30 -9.70
N SER A 57 -19.67 -15.12 -10.88
CA SER A 57 -19.36 -13.98 -11.75
C SER A 57 -19.78 -12.65 -11.12
N GLU A 58 -20.80 -12.63 -10.27
CA GLU A 58 -21.23 -11.43 -9.55
C GLU A 58 -20.22 -11.02 -8.49
N ASP A 59 -19.63 -11.99 -7.78
CA ASP A 59 -18.54 -11.74 -6.83
C ASP A 59 -17.30 -11.17 -7.55
N GLU A 60 -16.99 -11.69 -8.75
CA GLU A 60 -15.87 -11.21 -9.58
C GLU A 60 -16.07 -9.76 -10.03
N GLU A 61 -17.29 -9.37 -10.39
CA GLU A 61 -17.63 -7.98 -10.74
C GLU A 61 -17.48 -7.06 -9.52
N LYS A 62 -18.03 -7.44 -8.37
CA LYS A 62 -17.89 -6.69 -7.10
C LYS A 62 -16.42 -6.52 -6.72
N TYR A 63 -15.64 -7.59 -6.83
CA TYR A 63 -14.21 -7.54 -6.53
C TYR A 63 -13.45 -6.65 -7.52
N SER A 64 -13.79 -6.69 -8.81
CA SER A 64 -13.18 -5.82 -9.82
C SER A 64 -13.49 -4.34 -9.56
N GLN A 65 -14.72 -4.01 -9.16
CA GLN A 65 -15.09 -2.65 -8.77
C GLN A 65 -14.33 -2.18 -7.51
N LEU A 66 -14.18 -3.08 -6.53
CA LEU A 66 -13.36 -2.82 -5.35
C LEU A 66 -11.91 -2.49 -5.73
N LEU A 67 -11.29 -3.31 -6.58
CA LEU A 67 -9.93 -3.10 -7.04
C LEU A 67 -9.77 -1.78 -7.79
N ARG A 68 -10.72 -1.42 -8.66
CA ARG A 68 -10.72 -0.12 -9.35
C ARG A 68 -10.75 1.04 -8.38
N ARG A 69 -11.62 0.97 -7.37
CA ARG A 69 -11.69 2.00 -6.33
C ARG A 69 -10.37 2.11 -5.55
N LEU A 70 -9.79 0.99 -5.13
CA LEU A 70 -8.50 1.01 -4.44
C LEU A 70 -7.40 1.58 -5.35
N LEU A 71 -7.38 1.25 -6.64
CA LEU A 71 -6.40 1.78 -7.58
C LEU A 71 -6.50 3.31 -7.71
N GLU A 72 -7.71 3.87 -7.78
CA GLU A 72 -7.91 5.32 -7.80
C GLU A 72 -7.52 5.97 -6.47
N GLU A 73 -7.82 5.34 -5.32
CA GLU A 73 -7.38 5.82 -4.00
C GLU A 73 -5.84 5.92 -3.90
N HIS A 74 -5.08 5.05 -4.58
CA HIS A 74 -3.61 5.02 -4.51
C HIS A 74 -2.90 5.76 -5.65
N LYS A 75 -3.63 6.42 -6.56
CA LYS A 75 -3.07 7.04 -7.77
C LYS A 75 -2.00 8.09 -7.50
N GLY A 76 -2.10 8.80 -6.38
CA GLY A 76 -1.18 9.87 -5.97
C GLY A 76 0.04 9.41 -5.16
N VAL A 77 0.06 8.14 -4.72
CA VAL A 77 1.02 7.68 -3.71
C VAL A 77 2.48 7.85 -4.15
N VAL A 78 2.79 7.59 -5.43
CA VAL A 78 4.17 7.71 -5.95
C VAL A 78 4.67 9.16 -5.83
N SER A 79 3.85 10.14 -6.21
CA SER A 79 4.21 11.55 -6.12
C SER A 79 4.38 11.99 -4.66
N GLN A 80 3.48 11.54 -3.79
CA GLN A 80 3.53 11.83 -2.36
C GLN A 80 4.78 11.22 -1.68
N LEU A 81 5.10 9.96 -1.99
CA LEU A 81 6.34 9.33 -1.52
C LEU A 81 7.57 10.11 -1.96
N ALA A 82 7.64 10.52 -3.24
CA ALA A 82 8.77 11.28 -3.76
C ALA A 82 8.93 12.63 -3.04
N GLU A 83 7.83 13.32 -2.74
CA GLU A 83 7.84 14.58 -1.98
C GLU A 83 8.29 14.36 -0.53
N GLY A 84 7.71 13.38 0.17
CA GLY A 84 8.09 13.05 1.54
C GLY A 84 9.57 12.63 1.67
N PHE A 85 10.09 11.82 0.74
CA PHE A 85 11.50 11.46 0.72
C PHE A 85 12.40 12.67 0.45
N LYS A 86 12.00 13.57 -0.46
CA LYS A 86 12.76 14.80 -0.73
C LYS A 86 12.84 15.69 0.52
N GLU A 87 11.77 15.82 1.28
CA GLU A 87 11.78 16.56 2.55
C GLU A 87 12.72 15.92 3.58
N CYS A 88 12.65 14.61 3.75
CA CYS A 88 13.47 13.88 4.71
C CYS A 88 14.95 13.77 4.31
N SER A 89 15.28 13.81 3.01
CA SER A 89 16.66 13.68 2.49
C SER A 89 17.63 14.70 3.08
N LYS A 90 17.14 15.85 3.54
CA LYS A 90 17.95 16.90 4.19
C LYS A 90 18.45 16.50 5.58
N TYR A 91 17.86 15.47 6.18
CA TYR A 91 18.06 15.08 7.58
C TYR A 91 18.65 13.68 7.73
N ILE A 92 18.77 12.92 6.64
CA ILE A 92 19.35 11.57 6.64
C ILE A 92 20.79 11.69 6.15
N LYS A 93 21.75 11.14 6.90
CA LYS A 93 23.12 10.98 6.40
C LYS A 93 23.13 9.85 5.38
N GLU A 94 23.86 10.01 4.27
CA GLU A 94 23.92 9.05 3.14
C GLU A 94 24.14 7.58 3.56
N GLU A 95 24.77 7.35 4.71
CA GLU A 95 25.04 6.03 5.29
C GLU A 95 23.81 5.27 5.82
N GLU A 96 22.68 5.93 6.10
CA GLU A 96 21.43 5.28 6.57
C GLU A 96 20.43 4.96 5.45
N ILE A 97 20.69 5.42 4.22
CA ILE A 97 19.76 5.25 3.08
C ILE A 97 19.93 3.86 2.42
N ILE A 98 21.02 3.16 2.70
CA ILE A 98 21.38 1.87 2.09
C ILE A 98 21.53 0.82 3.19
N GLN A 99 20.42 0.26 3.66
CA GLN A 99 20.41 -1.01 4.40
C GLN A 99 19.36 -1.95 3.81
#